data_AF-A0A3C1ZDV3-F1
#
_entry.id   AF-A0A3C1ZDV3-F1
#
_cell.length_a   1.000
_cell.length_b   1.000
_cell.length_c   1.000
_cell.angle_alpha   90.00
_cell.angle_beta   90.00
_cell.angle_gamma   90.00
#
_symmetry.space_group_name_H-M   'P 1'
#
loop_
_entity.id
_entity.type
_entity.pdbx_description
1 polymer ?
#
loop_
_entity_poly.entity_id
_entity_poly.type
_entity_poly.pdbx_seq_one_letter_code
_entity_poly.pdbx_strand_id
1 'polypeptide(L)'
;MNEKDKKQNIWIQLADVKPIAVSVPAGEEASFRKAEELVNDLWNRWMKRFGENSTSHDVLARVAFQFARLFMDAYAQNKAVDDFLADFEKKLDDIVVKA
;
A
#
# COMPACT_ATOMS: atom_id res chain seq x y z
N MET A 1 6.36 27.19 4.16
CA MET A 1 6.37 25.72 4.30
C MET A 1 4.97 25.32 4.76
N ASN A 2 4.24 24.51 3.97
CA ASN A 2 2.87 24.16 4.30
C ASN A 2 2.88 23.23 5.52
N GLU A 3 1.93 23.38 6.44
CA GLU A 3 1.93 22.62 7.71
C GLU A 3 1.86 21.10 7.47
N LYS A 4 1.27 20.68 6.34
CA LYS A 4 1.17 19.30 5.86
C LYS A 4 2.51 18.66 5.47
N ASP A 5 3.49 19.48 5.08
CA ASP A 5 4.82 19.00 4.64
C ASP A 5 5.79 18.85 5.83
N LYS A 6 5.40 19.33 7.02
CA LYS A 6 6.20 19.21 8.23
C LYS A 6 6.25 17.74 8.63
N LYS A 7 7.47 17.21 8.74
CA LYS A 7 7.70 15.84 9.20
C LYS A 7 7.43 15.73 10.70
N GLN A 8 6.80 14.65 11.09
CA GLN A 8 6.58 14.25 12.46
C GLN A 8 6.98 12.78 12.65
N ASN A 9 7.35 12.42 13.87
CA ASN A 9 7.68 11.05 14.20
C ASN A 9 6.47 10.40 14.86
N ILE A 10 6.02 9.28 14.29
CA ILE A 10 4.96 8.45 14.84
C ILE A 10 5.51 7.06 15.17
N TRP A 11 4.82 6.36 16.05
CA TRP A 11 5.08 4.95 16.35
C TRP A 11 4.01 4.08 15.70
N ILE A 12 4.43 3.08 14.94
CA ILE A 12 3.55 2.04 14.41
C ILE A 12 3.84 0.71 15.11
N GLN A 13 2.81 -0.08 15.38
CA GLN A 13 2.92 -1.41 15.95
C GLN A 13 2.32 -2.42 14.97
N LEU A 14 3.17 -3.34 14.50
CA LEU A 14 2.79 -4.36 13.52
C LEU A 14 2.86 -5.73 14.19
N ALA A 15 1.75 -6.46 14.17
CA ALA A 15 1.60 -7.77 14.80
C ALA A 15 2.06 -7.75 16.27
N ASP A 16 2.91 -8.71 16.65
CA ASP A 16 3.54 -8.83 17.96
C ASP A 16 4.97 -8.24 18.01
N VAL A 17 5.37 -7.48 16.99
CA VAL A 17 6.69 -6.85 16.91
C VAL A 17 6.73 -5.58 17.78
N LYS A 18 7.91 -5.25 18.30
CA LYS A 18 8.14 -4.00 19.03
C LYS A 18 7.74 -2.79 18.15
N PRO A 19 7.13 -1.74 18.74
CA PRO A 19 6.79 -0.53 18.01
C PRO A 19 7.99 0.06 17.26
N ILE A 20 7.74 0.51 16.03
CA ILE A 20 8.73 1.05 15.11
C ILE A 20 8.47 2.55 14.97
N ALA A 21 9.52 3.36 15.16
CA ALA A 21 9.46 4.79 14.91
C ALA A 21 9.59 5.06 13.40
N VAL A 22 8.67 5.84 12.84
CA VAL A 22 8.69 6.27 11.44
C VAL A 22 8.49 7.78 11.35
N SER A 23 9.24 8.43 10.46
CA SER A 23 9.14 9.86 10.20
C SER A 23 8.27 10.09 8.97
N VAL A 24 7.12 10.75 9.16
CA VAL A 24 6.10 10.89 8.12
C VAL A 24 5.69 12.36 7.95
N PRO A 25 5.32 12.82 6.74
CA PRO A 25 4.64 14.10 6.57
C PRO A 25 3.34 14.13 7.37
N ALA A 26 3.04 15.25 8.02
CA ALA A 26 1.82 15.40 8.81
C ALA A 26 0.54 15.13 8.00
N GLY A 27 0.52 15.49 6.72
CA GLY A 27 -0.60 15.22 5.81
C GLY A 27 -0.81 13.74 5.48
N GLU A 28 0.18 12.88 5.72
CA GLU A 28 0.14 11.45 5.36
C GLU A 28 -0.08 10.53 6.56
N GLU A 29 -0.03 11.01 7.81
CA GLU A 29 -0.15 10.13 8.99
C GLU A 29 -1.37 9.20 8.90
N ALA A 30 -2.52 9.72 8.46
CA ALA A 30 -3.74 8.92 8.32
C ALA A 30 -3.57 7.69 7.40
N SER A 31 -2.79 7.80 6.32
CA SER A 31 -2.53 6.67 5.42
C SER A 31 -1.61 5.64 6.08
N PHE A 32 -0.61 6.08 6.84
CA PHE A 32 0.27 5.20 7.62
C PHE A 32 -0.49 4.45 8.72
N ARG A 33 -1.37 5.15 9.45
CA ARG A 33 -2.27 4.53 10.44
C ARG A 33 -3.20 3.50 9.81
N LYS A 34 -3.72 3.81 8.61
CA LYS A 34 -4.57 2.85 7.90
C LYS A 34 -3.79 1.62 7.45
N ALA A 35 -2.56 1.79 6.98
CA ALA A 35 -1.69 0.68 6.62
C ALA A 35 -1.38 -0.22 7.84
N GLU A 36 -1.08 0.39 9.00
CA GLU A 36 -0.89 -0.30 10.29
C GLU A 36 -2.12 -1.16 10.66
N GLU A 37 -3.32 -0.56 10.63
CA GLU A 37 -4.59 -1.26 10.89
C GLU A 37 -4.78 -2.46 9.95
N LEU A 38 -4.59 -2.28 8.64
CA LEU A 38 -4.79 -3.32 7.64
C LEU A 38 -3.83 -4.51 7.80
N VAL A 39 -2.55 -4.24 8.13
CA VAL A 39 -1.56 -5.28 8.41
C VAL A 39 -1.98 -6.08 9.64
N ASN A 40 -2.36 -5.40 10.72
CA ASN A 40 -2.78 -6.03 11.97
C ASN A 40 -4.06 -6.86 11.82
N ASP A 41 -5.05 -6.35 11.07
CA ASP A 41 -6.29 -7.07 10.80
C ASP A 41 -6.07 -8.36 10.00
N LEU A 42 -5.20 -8.31 8.99
CA LEU A 42 -4.88 -9.51 8.22
C LEU A 42 -4.08 -10.50 9.07
N TRP A 43 -3.07 -10.03 9.79
CA TRP A 43 -2.26 -10.85 10.69
C TRP A 43 -3.13 -11.52 11.77
N ASN A 44 -4.04 -10.79 12.42
CA ASN A 44 -4.95 -11.33 13.44
C ASN A 44 -5.86 -12.42 12.87
N ARG A 45 -6.41 -12.21 11.67
CA ARG A 45 -7.25 -13.22 10.99
C ARG A 45 -6.43 -14.46 10.61
N TRP A 46 -5.19 -14.27 10.20
CA TRP A 46 -4.32 -15.36 9.77
C TRP A 46 -3.68 -16.12 10.92
N MET A 47 -3.40 -15.47 12.04
CA MET A 47 -3.03 -16.15 13.29
C MET A 47 -4.15 -17.08 13.74
N LYS A 48 -5.42 -16.66 13.67
CA LYS A 48 -6.56 -17.54 13.97
C LYS A 48 -6.68 -18.74 13.02
N ARG A 49 -6.21 -18.60 11.78
CA ARG A 49 -6.35 -19.62 10.74
C ARG A 49 -5.14 -20.57 10.64
N PHE A 50 -3.95 -20.05 10.88
CA PHE A 50 -2.68 -20.73 10.61
C PHE A 50 -1.78 -20.84 11.84
N GLY A 51 -2.10 -20.14 12.94
CA GLY A 51 -1.24 -20.03 14.13
C GLY A 51 -1.00 -21.35 14.88
N GLU A 52 -1.86 -22.36 14.70
CA GLU A 52 -1.59 -23.71 15.24
C GLU A 52 -0.40 -24.40 14.56
N ASN A 53 -0.14 -24.07 13.29
CA ASN A 53 0.83 -24.75 12.43
C ASN A 53 1.95 -23.82 11.92
N SER A 54 2.02 -22.58 12.40
CA SER A 54 2.94 -21.56 11.93
C SER A 54 3.28 -20.59 13.04
N THR A 55 4.52 -20.09 13.05
CA THR A 55 4.93 -19.08 14.02
C THR A 55 4.31 -17.71 13.66
N SER A 56 4.26 -16.79 14.63
CA SER A 56 3.85 -15.40 14.36
C SER A 56 4.66 -14.78 13.22
N HIS A 57 5.97 -15.04 13.20
CA HIS A 57 6.88 -14.56 12.16
C HIS A 57 6.51 -15.12 10.78
N ASP A 58 6.18 -16.41 10.67
CA ASP A 58 5.73 -17.02 9.41
C ASP A 58 4.42 -16.40 8.93
N VAL A 59 3.49 -16.14 9.84
CA VAL A 59 2.22 -15.49 9.51
C VAL A 59 2.47 -14.05 9.03
N LEU A 60 3.33 -13.29 9.70
CA LEU A 60 3.72 -11.94 9.28
C LEU A 60 4.43 -11.93 7.92
N ALA A 61 5.30 -12.90 7.65
CA ALA A 61 5.96 -13.04 6.35
C ALA A 61 4.94 -13.30 5.23
N ARG A 62 3.93 -14.13 5.49
CA ARG A 62 2.82 -14.34 4.54
C ARG A 62 2.03 -13.04 4.32
N VAL A 63 1.75 -12.29 5.39
CA VAL A 63 1.04 -10.99 5.30
C VAL A 63 1.81 -10.04 4.40
N ALA A 64 3.13 -9.88 4.62
CA ALA A 64 3.99 -9.05 3.79
C ALA A 64 3.96 -9.47 2.32
N PHE A 65 4.10 -10.77 2.05
CA PHE A 65 4.02 -11.31 0.69
C PHE A 65 2.67 -11.02 0.02
N GLN A 66 1.56 -11.17 0.75
CA GLN A 66 0.22 -10.91 0.23
C GLN A 66 0.02 -9.44 -0.15
N PHE A 67 0.51 -8.50 0.67
CA PHE A 67 0.47 -7.07 0.32
C PHE A 67 1.35 -6.76 -0.89
N ALA A 68 2.55 -7.34 -0.99
CA ALA A 68 3.41 -7.17 -2.15
C ALA A 68 2.75 -7.70 -3.45
N ARG A 69 2.09 -8.86 -3.37
CA ARG A 69 1.33 -9.42 -4.51
C ARG A 69 0.18 -8.52 -4.92
N LEU A 70 -0.63 -8.05 -3.97
CA LEU A 70 -1.75 -7.14 -4.23
C LEU A 70 -1.28 -5.80 -4.81
N PHE A 71 -0.14 -5.28 -4.36
CA PHE A 71 0.48 -4.10 -4.93
C PHE A 71 0.84 -4.31 -6.40
N MET A 72 1.47 -5.44 -6.75
CA MET A 72 1.79 -5.76 -8.14
C MET A 72 0.53 -5.90 -9.01
N ASP A 73 -0.52 -6.53 -8.48
CA ASP A 73 -1.81 -6.66 -9.19
C ASP A 73 -2.44 -5.27 -9.46
N ALA A 74 -2.41 -4.36 -8.48
CA ALA A 74 -2.92 -3.01 -8.63
C ALA A 74 -2.06 -2.15 -9.57
N TYR A 75 -0.73 -2.27 -9.48
CA TYR A 75 0.20 -1.59 -10.36
C TYR A 75 -0.01 -1.99 -11.82
N ALA A 76 -0.17 -3.27 -12.09
CA ALA A 76 -0.43 -3.76 -13.44
C ALA A 76 -1.76 -3.23 -14.01
N GLN A 77 -2.81 -3.14 -13.18
CA GLN A 77 -4.09 -2.57 -13.58
C GLN A 77 -4.00 -1.07 -13.88
N ASN A 78 -3.33 -0.30 -13.02
CA ASN A 78 -3.13 1.14 -13.26
C ASN A 78 -2.32 1.38 -14.53
N LYS A 79 -1.25 0.61 -14.75
CA LYS A 79 -0.45 0.70 -15.98
C LYS A 79 -1.29 0.42 -17.23
N ALA A 80 -2.17 -0.59 -17.20
CA ALA A 80 -3.04 -0.89 -18.32
C ALA A 80 -4.02 0.25 -18.63
N VAL A 81 -4.49 0.96 -17.60
CA VAL A 81 -5.33 2.16 -17.76
C VAL A 81 -4.53 3.31 -18.36
N ASP A 82 -3.32 3.58 -17.84
CA ASP A 82 -2.46 4.64 -18.35
C ASP A 82 -2.08 4.41 -19.82
N ASP A 83 -1.72 3.17 -20.17
CA ASP A 83 -1.39 2.80 -21.56
C ASP A 83 -2.62 2.98 -22.48
N PHE A 84 -3.82 2.62 -22.02
CA PHE A 84 -5.06 2.84 -22.77
C PHE A 84 -5.37 4.33 -22.98
N LEU A 85 -5.18 5.16 -21.94
CA LEU A 85 -5.40 6.61 -22.03
C LEU A 85 -4.41 7.25 -22.99
N ALA A 86 -3.13 6.87 -22.95
CA ALA A 86 -2.12 7.36 -23.88
C ALA A 86 -2.43 6.98 -25.34
N ASP A 87 -2.87 5.74 -25.58
CA ASP A 87 -3.32 5.31 -26.90
C ASP A 87 -4.57 6.06 -27.38
N PHE A 88 -5.46 6.41 -26.45
CA PHE A 88 -6.67 7.18 -26.75
C PHE A 88 -6.34 8.64 -27.08
N GLU A 89 -5.46 9.29 -26.33
CA GLU A 89 -4.97 10.65 -26.61
C GLU A 89 -4.32 10.73 -27.99
N LYS A 90 -3.46 9.77 -28.33
CA LYS A 90 -2.83 9.72 -29.66
C LYS A 90 -3.86 9.63 -30.80
N LYS A 91 -4.93 8.84 -30.61
CA LYS A 91 -6.00 8.72 -31.61
C LYS A 91 -6.79 10.02 -31.75
N LEU A 92 -7.00 10.77 -30.67
CA LEU A 92 -7.64 12.07 -30.73
C LEU A 92 -6.77 13.09 -31.48
N ASP A 93 -5.47 13.14 -31.18
CA ASP A 93 -4.53 14.00 -31.90
C ASP A 93 -4.53 13.70 -33.41
N ASP A 94 -4.52 12.43 -33.79
CA ASP A 94 -4.57 12.00 -35.20
C ASP A 94 -5.87 12.44 -35.91
N ILE A 95 -6.99 12.56 -35.19
CA ILE A 95 -8.27 13.03 -35.73
C ILE A 95 -8.26 14.56 -35.87
N VAL A 96 -7.75 15.28 -34.87
CA VAL A 96 -7.79 16.75 -34.82
C VAL A 96 -6.74 17.38 -35.74
N VAL A 97 -5.57 16.75 -35.92
CA VAL A 97 -4.50 17.26 -36.81
C VAL A 97 -4.79 16.98 -38.29
N LYS A 98 -5.72 16.06 -38.60
CA LYS A 98 -6.14 15.74 -39.99
C LYS A 98 -7.42 16.50 -40.43
N ALA A 99 -7.92 17.42 -39.61
CA ALA A 99 -9.02 18.34 -39.94
C ALA A 99 -8.47 19.72 -40.33
#